data_AF-A0A7C4G7Q0-F1
#
_entry.id   AF-A0A7C4G7Q0-F1
#
_cell.length_a   1.000
_cell.length_b   1.000
_cell.length_c   1.000
_cell.angle_alpha   90.00
_cell.angle_beta   90.00
_cell.angle_gamma   90.00
#
_symmetry.space_group_name_H-M   'P 1'
#
loop_
_entity.id
_entity.type
_entity.pdbx_description
1 polymer ?
#
loop_
_entity_poly.entity_id
_entity_poly.type
_entity_poly.pdbx_seq_one_letter_code
_entity_poly.pdbx_strand_id
1 'polypeptide(L)' 'MEKRYRTMRMCAVRLPHQTWARLQELADRDYVTPSAVVRRAVMEFLKRQEERSDEDAHERGEK' A
#
# COMPACT_ATOMS: atom_id res chain seq x y z
N MET A 1 16.82 -14.22 26.52
CA MET A 1 16.24 -13.11 25.73
C MET A 1 16.28 -13.52 24.25
N GLU A 2 15.20 -14.10 23.73
CA GLU A 2 15.16 -14.64 22.37
C GLU A 2 14.84 -13.52 21.38
N LYS A 3 15.76 -13.20 20.47
CA LYS A 3 15.49 -12.24 19.39
C LYS A 3 14.64 -12.95 18.33
N ARG A 4 13.33 -12.69 18.33
CA ARG A 4 12.44 -13.12 17.25
C ARG A 4 12.71 -12.28 16.00
N TYR A 5 13.46 -12.83 15.06
CA TYR A 5 13.63 -12.21 13.74
C TYR A 5 12.37 -12.47 12.90
N ARG A 6 11.60 -11.42 12.61
CA ARG A 6 10.46 -11.50 11.68
C ARG A 6 11.01 -11.57 10.26
N THR A 7 10.89 -12.72 9.61
CA THR A 7 11.30 -12.89 8.21
C THR A 7 10.47 -11.98 7.31
N MET A 8 11.13 -11.10 6.56
CA MET A 8 10.48 -10.26 5.56
C MET A 8 10.12 -11.13 4.35
N ARG A 9 8.82 -11.26 4.02
CA ARG A 9 8.38 -11.95 2.81
C ARG A 9 8.47 -10.98 1.62
N MET A 10 9.16 -11.39 0.57
CA MET A 10 9.19 -10.67 -0.70
C MET A 10 8.01 -11.09 -1.58
N CYS A 11 7.48 -10.16 -2.37
CA CYS A 11 6.43 -10.42 -3.35
C CYS A 11 6.83 -9.82 -4.69
N ALA A 12 6.67 -10.59 -5.77
CA ALA A 12 6.84 -10.11 -7.13
C ALA A 12 5.48 -9.72 -7.70
N VAL A 13 5.39 -8.52 -8.27
CA VAL A 13 4.15 -7.99 -8.86
C VAL A 13 4.39 -7.70 -10.33
N ARG A 14 3.52 -8.22 -11.20
CA ARG A 14 3.55 -7.90 -12.63
C ARG A 14 2.75 -6.64 -12.88
N LEU A 15 3.40 -5.61 -13.39
CA LEU A 15 2.77 -4.33 -13.71
C LEU A 15 2.77 -4.11 -15.23
N PRO A 16 1.71 -3.47 -15.79
CA PRO A 16 1.76 -2.96 -17.14
C PRO A 16 2.93 -2.00 -17.34
N HIS A 17 3.52 -1.97 -18.54
CA HIS A 17 4.69 -1.14 -18.83
C HIS A 17 4.47 0.34 -18.48
N GLN A 18 3.30 0.89 -18.85
CA GLN A 18 2.93 2.28 -18.53
C GLN A 18 2.87 2.55 -17.03
N THR A 19 2.39 1.60 -16.23
CA THR A 19 2.30 1.71 -14.78
C THR A 19 3.68 1.65 -14.15
N TRP A 20 4.56 0.78 -14.66
CA TRP A 20 5.95 0.72 -14.21
C TRP A 20 6.72 2.01 -14.49
N ALA A 21 6.60 2.56 -15.71
CA ALA A 21 7.25 3.82 -16.07
C ALA A 21 6.81 4.96 -15.14
N ARG A 22 5.50 5.09 -14.91
CA ARG A 22 4.96 6.11 -13.99
C ARG A 22 5.42 5.91 -12.55
N LEU A 23 5.52 4.66 -12.10
CA LEU A 23 6.03 4.33 -10.76
C LEU A 23 7.50 4.75 -10.62
N GLN A 24 8.31 4.50 -11.66
CA GLN A 24 9.72 4.90 -11.68
C GLN A 24 9.88 6.41 -11.63
N GLU A 25 9.12 7.18 -12.42
CA GLU A 25 9.14 8.64 -12.38
C GLU A 25 8.84 9.21 -10.99
N LEU A 26 7.84 8.63 -10.28
CA LEU A 26 7.50 9.04 -8.92
C LEU A 26 8.60 8.71 -7.91
N ALA A 27 9.21 7.53 -8.06
CA ALA A 27 10.31 7.10 -7.22
C ALA A 27 11.53 8.01 -7.38
N ASP A 28 11.87 8.36 -8.62
CA ASP A 28 12.98 9.25 -8.94
C ASP A 28 12.75 10.67 -8.42
N ARG A 29 11.54 11.21 -8.62
CA ARG A 29 11.15 12.55 -8.13
C ARG A 29 11.29 12.67 -6.61
N ASP A 30 10.89 11.62 -5.88
CA ASP A 30 10.85 11.63 -4.42
C ASP A 30 12.14 11.06 -3.79
N TYR A 31 13.16 10.71 -4.59
CA TYR A 31 14.42 10.08 -4.17
C TYR A 31 14.20 8.82 -3.31
N VAL A 32 13.26 7.96 -3.70
CA VAL A 32 12.93 6.71 -3.02
C VAL A 32 12.96 5.52 -3.98
N THR A 33 12.85 4.30 -3.47
CA THR A 33 12.72 3.11 -4.31
C THR A 33 11.28 2.95 -4.84
N PRO A 34 11.07 2.34 -6.01
CA PRO A 34 9.73 2.01 -6.50
C PRO A 34 8.90 1.18 -5.50
N SER A 35 9.55 0.28 -4.76
CA SER A 35 8.90 -0.51 -3.70
C SER A 35 8.39 0.35 -2.53
N ALA A 36 9.06 1.45 -2.20
CA ALA A 36 8.58 2.39 -1.19
C ALA A 36 7.33 3.14 -1.66
N VAL A 37 7.29 3.51 -2.94
CA VAL A 37 6.11 4.14 -3.56
C VAL A 37 4.93 3.18 -3.56
N VAL A 38 5.12 1.93 -4.00
CA VAL A 38 4.07 0.90 -3.95
C VAL A 38 3.58 0.68 -2.51
N ARG A 39 4.49 0.58 -1.54
CA ARG A 39 4.11 0.41 -0.13
C ARG A 39 3.23 1.55 0.36
N ARG A 40 3.58 2.80 0.05
CA ARG A 40 2.76 3.97 0.42
C ARG A 40 1.36 3.89 -0.21
N ALA A 41 1.30 3.65 -1.52
CA ALA A 41 0.04 3.57 -2.24
C ALA A 41 -0.88 2.45 -1.71
N VAL A 42 -0.32 1.27 -1.41
CA VAL A 42 -1.07 0.14 -0.83
C VAL A 42 -1.59 0.50 0.57
N MET A 43 -0.76 1.10 1.43
CA MET A 43 -1.20 1.49 2.77
C MET A 43 -2.31 2.56 2.74
N GLU A 44 -2.20 3.55 1.85
CA GLU A 44 -3.25 4.56 1.67
C GLU A 44 -4.55 3.97 1.12
N PHE A 45 -4.45 3.03 0.17
CA PHE A 45 -5.61 2.32 -0.33
C PHE A 45 -6.32 1.53 0.78
N LEU A 46 -5.57 0.75 1.56
CA LEU A 46 -6.12 -0.03 2.67
C LEU A 46 -6.80 0.86 3.72
N LYS A 47 -6.16 2.00 4.07
CA LYS A 47 -6.76 2.97 4.99
C LYS A 47 -8.12 3.47 4.50
N ARG A 48 -8.22 3.85 3.22
CA ARG A 48 -9.49 4.30 2.62
C ARG A 48 -10.55 3.20 2.57
N GLN A 49 -10.16 1.93 2.44
CA GLN A 49 -11.11 0.82 2.50
C GLN A 49 -11.65 0.60 3.92
N GLU A 50 -10.81 0.78 4.94
CA GLU A 50 -11.21 0.71 6.35
C GLU A 50 -12.19 1.84 6.69
N GLU A 51 -11.83 3.08 6.36
CA GLU A 51 -12.69 4.27 6.59
C GLU A 51 -14.08 4.09 5.95
N ARG A 52 -14.13 3.61 4.69
CA ARG A 52 -15.39 3.34 4.00
C ARG A 52 -16.21 2.24 4.67
N SER A 53 -15.54 1.18 5.17
CA SER A 53 -16.23 0.09 5.85
C SER A 53 -16.84 0.54 7.19
N ASP A 54 -16.19 1.47 7.89
CA ASP A 54 -16.69 2.05 9.13
C ASP A 54 -17.89 2.98 8.87
N GLU A 55 -17.85 3.77 7.80
CA GLU A 55 -18.99 4.58 7.34
C GLU A 55 -20.20 3.69 7.01
N ASP A 56 -20.01 2.64 6.20
CA ASP A 56 -21.05 1.67 5.84
C ASP A 56 -21.60 0.89 7.07
N ALA A 57 -20.82 0.77 8.15
CA ALA A 57 -21.25 0.12 9.40
C ALA A 57 -22.02 1.09 10.30
N HIS A 58 -21.59 2.36 10.36
CA HIS A 58 -22.28 3.41 11.10
C HIS A 58 -23.68 3.68 10.54
N GLU A 59 -23.82 3.76 9.21
CA GLU A 59 -25.14 3.94 8.55
C GLU A 59 -26.10 2.76 8.76
N ARG A 60 -25.58 1.55 9.04
CA ARG A 60 -26.39 0.36 9.32
C ARG A 60 -26.76 0.17 10.78
N GLY A 61 -26.05 0.84 11.71
CA GLY A 61 -26.33 0.81 13.15
C GLY A 61 -27.27 1.91 13.63
N GLU A 62 -27.54 2.92 12.81
CA GLU A 62 -28.36 4.10 13.15
C GLU A 62 -29.81 4.02 12.60
N LYS A 63 -30.37 2.81 12.47
CA LYS A 63 -31.81 2.59 12.20
C LYS A 63 -32.45 1.59 13.15
#